data_AF-A0A0G2DYP0-F1
#
_entry.id   AF-A0A0G2DYP0-F1
#
_cell.length_a   1.000
_cell.length_b   1.000
_cell.length_c   1.000
_cell.angle_alpha   90.00
_cell.angle_beta   90.00
_cell.angle_gamma   90.00
#
_symmetry.space_group_name_H-M   'P 1'
#
loop_
_entity.id
_entity.type
_entity.pdbx_description
1 polymer ?
#
loop_
_entity_poly.entity_id
_entity_poly.type
_entity_poly.pdbx_seq_one_letter_code
_entity_poly.pdbx_strand_id
1 'polypeptide(L)'
;MKVPRPSYENENTTIAWVNFEGVGRIESSSAAINRLISTTSSSISILPFTAPAPNSSYTLTFAAPAIKCETLSAAIANNTIQLADATTLQKAWNESMHADLATSAAFGQLYTGKTMSVLDTHYIPNHFFLNTNGAGAGGANYSCHMWNASYTVSFLSVDGALTSTITALAHTAPLRINGSGVSTDYAPGEIAYWSLYSALADILVTRIYYGSTCSLMGADAALFRSGIPACPEIMSDDAGGCGTGATSFEGILSPWMCRAGSVPRAVEELSRNVSLSLLSSALFSNGTSADVLVAAPQNYYVYNWRNLLYAYLAAVVVALTQRCKKPKEQPTTQP
;
A
#
# COMPACT_ATOMS: atom_id res chain seq x y z
N MET A 1 -17.90 -5.28 -17.46
CA MET A 1 -18.54 -5.38 -16.11
C MET A 1 -18.17 -4.15 -15.30
N LYS A 2 -18.92 -3.81 -14.23
CA LYS A 2 -18.51 -2.71 -13.34
C LYS A 2 -17.41 -3.19 -12.39
N VAL A 3 -16.31 -2.45 -12.31
CA VAL A 3 -15.19 -2.67 -11.39
C VAL A 3 -14.90 -1.38 -10.61
N PRO A 4 -14.37 -1.44 -9.38
CA PRO A 4 -14.05 -0.24 -8.63
C PRO A 4 -12.89 0.53 -9.29
N ARG A 5 -12.94 1.85 -9.21
CA ARG A 5 -11.89 2.79 -9.61
C ARG A 5 -11.79 3.88 -8.54
N PRO A 6 -10.58 4.38 -8.19
CA PRO A 6 -10.48 5.45 -7.20
C PRO A 6 -11.20 6.70 -7.68
N SER A 7 -11.94 7.35 -6.78
CA SER A 7 -12.79 8.50 -7.07
C SER A 7 -12.33 9.70 -6.26
N TYR A 8 -11.68 10.66 -6.93
CA TYR A 8 -11.15 11.86 -6.29
C TYR A 8 -12.07 13.09 -6.44
N GLU A 9 -13.02 13.03 -7.38
CA GLU A 9 -13.89 14.15 -7.78
C GLU A 9 -15.25 14.14 -7.05
N ASN A 10 -15.42 13.35 -5.98
CA ASN A 10 -16.68 13.31 -5.23
C ASN A 10 -16.85 14.56 -4.35
N GLU A 11 -17.18 15.69 -4.98
CA GLU A 11 -17.45 17.00 -4.37
C GLU A 11 -18.64 16.99 -3.40
N ASN A 12 -19.54 16.00 -3.51
CA ASN A 12 -20.71 15.88 -2.64
C ASN A 12 -20.39 15.36 -1.22
N THR A 13 -19.16 14.91 -0.96
CA THR A 13 -18.74 14.35 0.34
C THR A 13 -17.33 14.78 0.74
N THR A 14 -16.94 16.04 0.55
CA THR A 14 -15.60 16.56 0.96
C THR A 14 -15.20 16.17 2.40
N ILE A 15 -16.18 15.95 3.29
CA ILE A 15 -16.04 15.40 4.66
C ILE A 15 -15.35 14.02 4.70
N ALA A 16 -15.50 13.21 3.65
CA ALA A 16 -14.87 11.89 3.58
C ALA A 16 -13.36 11.99 3.38
N TRP A 17 -12.84 13.09 2.82
CA TRP A 17 -11.40 13.28 2.59
C TRP A 17 -10.75 14.11 3.68
N VAL A 18 -11.40 15.18 4.15
CA VAL A 18 -10.82 16.14 5.09
C VAL A 18 -11.85 16.63 6.10
N ASN A 19 -11.35 17.17 7.21
CA ASN A 19 -12.13 18.00 8.13
C ASN A 19 -11.90 19.48 7.80
N PHE A 20 -12.94 20.29 8.00
CA PHE A 20 -12.86 21.73 7.75
C PHE A 20 -13.03 22.52 9.04
N GLU A 21 -12.27 23.61 9.16
CA GLU A 21 -12.51 24.66 10.14
C GLU A 21 -13.79 25.45 9.79
N GLY A 22 -14.27 26.27 10.73
CA GLY A 22 -15.49 27.06 10.56
C GLY A 22 -15.50 28.04 9.37
N VAL A 23 -14.32 28.42 8.86
CA VAL A 23 -14.17 29.28 7.67
C VAL A 23 -14.03 28.49 6.36
N GLY A 24 -14.20 27.16 6.39
CA GLY A 24 -14.04 26.29 5.22
C GLY A 24 -12.59 25.99 4.86
N ARG A 25 -11.64 26.28 5.76
CA ARG A 25 -10.23 25.91 5.62
C ARG A 25 -10.02 24.44 5.96
N ILE A 26 -9.14 23.76 5.24
CA ILE A 26 -8.77 22.38 5.58
C ILE A 26 -8.03 22.36 6.91
N GLU A 27 -8.55 21.61 7.88
CA GLU A 27 -7.93 21.41 9.19
C GLU A 27 -7.01 20.18 9.18
N SER A 28 -7.53 19.05 8.71
CA SER A 28 -6.87 17.75 8.78
C SER A 28 -7.44 16.76 7.77
N SER A 29 -6.74 15.66 7.52
CA SER A 29 -7.31 14.49 6.84
C SER A 29 -8.43 13.87 7.67
N SER A 30 -9.43 13.28 7.00
CA SER A 30 -10.57 12.66 7.69
C SER A 30 -10.16 11.39 8.45
N ALA A 31 -10.93 11.03 9.46
CA ALA A 31 -10.75 9.75 10.15
C ALA A 31 -10.92 8.54 9.21
N ALA A 32 -11.73 8.67 8.16
CA ALA A 32 -11.98 7.58 7.20
C ALA A 32 -10.72 7.25 6.38
N ILE A 33 -10.02 8.27 5.89
CA ILE A 33 -8.78 8.05 5.13
C ILE A 33 -7.64 7.62 6.06
N ASN A 34 -7.52 8.23 7.24
CA ASN A 34 -6.51 7.86 8.23
C ASN A 34 -6.63 6.39 8.65
N ARG A 35 -7.87 5.88 8.82
CA ARG A 35 -8.10 4.46 9.10
C ARG A 35 -7.66 3.57 7.93
N LEU A 36 -7.97 3.94 6.69
CA LEU A 36 -7.58 3.16 5.52
C LEU A 36 -6.06 3.09 5.38
N ILE A 37 -5.38 4.23 5.54
CA ILE A 37 -3.91 4.31 5.44
C ILE A 37 -3.26 3.54 6.59
N SER A 38 -3.74 3.71 7.83
CA SER A 38 -3.23 2.96 8.99
C SER A 38 -3.38 1.45 8.79
N THR A 39 -4.51 0.99 8.24
CA THR A 39 -4.76 -0.44 7.96
C THR A 39 -3.86 -0.96 6.83
N THR A 40 -3.69 -0.18 5.77
CA THR A 40 -2.80 -0.53 4.64
C THR A 40 -1.34 -0.58 5.08
N SER A 41 -0.95 0.36 5.95
CA SER A 41 0.39 0.43 6.52
C SER A 41 0.69 -0.80 7.38
N SER A 42 -0.23 -1.16 8.28
CA SER A 42 -0.06 -2.30 9.20
C SER A 42 -0.16 -3.66 8.52
N SER A 43 -0.91 -3.78 7.42
CA SER A 43 -0.94 -5.02 6.63
C SER A 43 0.27 -5.16 5.71
N ILE A 44 1.00 -4.06 5.44
CA ILE A 44 2.12 -4.02 4.48
C ILE A 44 1.68 -4.58 3.12
N SER A 45 0.43 -4.29 2.76
CA SER A 45 -0.23 -4.87 1.59
C SER A 45 -1.40 -4.02 1.13
N ILE A 46 -1.81 -4.22 -0.12
CA ILE A 46 -3.06 -3.66 -0.64
C ILE A 46 -4.23 -4.30 0.11
N LEU A 47 -5.22 -3.51 0.50
CA LEU A 47 -6.41 -4.01 1.17
C LEU A 47 -7.26 -4.84 0.19
N PRO A 48 -7.78 -6.00 0.62
CA PRO A 48 -8.56 -6.85 -0.23
C PRO A 48 -9.90 -6.18 -0.59
N PHE A 49 -10.36 -6.43 -1.82
CA PHE A 49 -11.66 -5.98 -2.29
C PHE A 49 -12.30 -7.02 -3.21
N THR A 50 -13.61 -6.92 -3.37
CA THR A 50 -14.41 -7.95 -4.04
C THR A 50 -14.15 -7.95 -5.55
N ALA A 51 -13.72 -9.09 -6.08
CA ALA A 51 -13.59 -9.31 -7.52
C ALA A 51 -14.97 -9.35 -8.20
N PRO A 52 -15.08 -8.94 -9.49
CA PRO A 52 -16.34 -8.98 -10.23
C PRO A 52 -16.86 -10.41 -10.47
N ALA A 53 -15.96 -11.39 -10.54
CA ALA A 53 -16.28 -12.82 -10.58
C ALA A 53 -15.12 -13.65 -9.99
N PRO A 54 -15.36 -14.88 -9.47
CA PRO A 54 -14.36 -15.68 -8.77
C PRO A 54 -13.09 -15.96 -9.59
N ASN A 55 -13.28 -16.32 -10.86
CA ASN A 55 -12.20 -16.57 -11.81
C ASN A 55 -12.28 -15.51 -12.90
N SER A 56 -11.60 -14.40 -12.67
CA SER A 56 -11.64 -13.25 -13.58
C SER A 56 -10.32 -12.52 -13.67
N SER A 57 -10.09 -11.88 -14.81
CA SER A 57 -8.96 -10.98 -14.99
C SER A 57 -9.39 -9.73 -15.75
N TYR A 58 -8.79 -8.60 -15.38
CA TYR A 58 -9.02 -7.33 -16.05
C TYR A 58 -7.85 -6.39 -15.83
N THR A 59 -7.73 -5.38 -16.67
CA THR A 59 -6.75 -4.31 -16.51
C THR A 59 -7.47 -2.99 -16.34
N LEU A 60 -6.98 -2.16 -15.42
CA LEU A 60 -7.52 -0.84 -15.17
C LEU A 60 -6.41 0.20 -15.26
N THR A 61 -6.71 1.30 -15.95
CA THR A 61 -5.86 2.50 -15.98
C THR A 61 -6.56 3.64 -15.27
N PHE A 62 -5.88 4.27 -14.31
CA PHE A 62 -6.41 5.40 -13.56
C PHE A 62 -5.28 6.36 -13.11
N ALA A 63 -5.64 7.61 -12.84
CA ALA A 63 -4.74 8.58 -12.24
C ALA A 63 -4.85 8.50 -10.71
N ALA A 64 -3.72 8.58 -10.01
CA ALA A 64 -3.66 8.62 -8.56
C ALA A 64 -2.35 9.28 -8.11
N PRO A 65 -2.29 9.83 -6.88
CA PRO A 65 -1.03 10.32 -6.36
C PRO A 65 -0.06 9.15 -6.09
N ALA A 66 1.22 9.41 -6.28
CA ALA A 66 2.31 8.49 -5.97
C ALA A 66 3.47 9.26 -5.33
N ILE A 67 4.03 8.74 -4.25
CA ILE A 67 5.28 9.28 -3.72
C ILE A 67 6.42 8.73 -4.58
N LYS A 68 7.36 9.61 -4.92
CA LYS A 68 8.65 9.25 -5.51
C LYS A 68 9.75 9.81 -4.62
N CYS A 69 10.72 8.96 -4.31
CA CYS A 69 11.87 9.31 -3.49
C CYS A 69 13.17 9.11 -4.29
N GLU A 70 14.11 10.02 -4.12
CA GLU A 70 15.46 9.88 -4.67
C GLU A 70 16.49 10.50 -3.72
N THR A 71 17.78 10.25 -3.97
CA THR A 71 18.82 10.87 -3.16
C THR A 71 18.77 12.39 -3.34
N LEU A 72 18.98 13.14 -2.25
CA LEU A 72 18.93 14.60 -2.27
C LEU A 72 19.88 15.18 -3.33
N SER A 73 21.08 14.61 -3.47
CA SER A 73 22.05 15.02 -4.49
C SER A 73 21.53 14.82 -5.92
N ALA A 74 20.85 13.71 -6.21
CA ALA A 74 20.25 13.47 -7.51
C ALA A 74 19.05 14.38 -7.77
N ALA A 75 18.19 14.60 -6.76
CA ALA A 75 17.04 15.49 -6.85
C ALA A 75 17.47 16.93 -7.22
N ILE A 76 18.53 17.43 -6.57
CA ILE A 76 19.10 18.75 -6.84
C ILE A 76 19.73 18.80 -8.23
N ALA A 77 20.59 17.83 -8.56
CA ALA A 77 21.32 17.81 -9.83
C ALA A 77 20.38 17.75 -11.05
N ASN A 78 19.29 17.01 -10.94
CA ASN A 78 18.33 16.82 -12.03
C ASN A 78 17.13 17.78 -11.95
N ASN A 79 17.04 18.63 -10.92
CA ASN A 79 15.88 19.45 -10.60
C ASN A 79 14.56 18.68 -10.77
N THR A 80 14.47 17.49 -10.18
CA THR A 80 13.42 16.52 -10.52
C THR A 80 12.01 16.99 -10.23
N ILE A 81 11.82 17.73 -9.15
CA ILE A 81 10.53 18.35 -8.80
C ILE A 81 10.29 19.68 -9.54
N GLN A 82 11.12 20.02 -10.53
CA GLN A 82 10.96 21.16 -11.44
C GLN A 82 10.71 22.47 -10.69
N LEU A 83 11.61 22.82 -9.77
CA LEU A 83 11.58 24.12 -9.09
C LEU A 83 12.13 25.20 -10.02
N ALA A 84 11.68 26.43 -9.84
CA ALA A 84 12.19 27.59 -10.59
C ALA A 84 13.69 27.83 -10.31
N ASP A 85 14.12 27.64 -9.06
CA ASP A 85 15.52 27.64 -8.64
C ASP A 85 15.83 26.29 -7.97
N ALA A 86 16.66 25.47 -8.61
CA ALA A 86 17.06 24.14 -8.11
C ALA A 86 17.78 24.22 -6.76
N THR A 87 18.43 25.35 -6.43
CA THR A 87 19.09 25.53 -5.13
C THR A 87 18.10 25.66 -3.97
N THR A 88 16.83 25.97 -4.26
CA THR A 88 15.76 26.03 -3.26
C THR A 88 15.61 24.71 -2.52
N LEU A 89 15.81 23.57 -3.21
CA LEU A 89 15.71 22.26 -2.57
C LEU A 89 16.78 22.05 -1.49
N GLN A 90 18.02 22.50 -1.75
CA GLN A 90 19.09 22.47 -0.76
C GLN A 90 18.84 23.43 0.41
N LYS A 91 18.31 24.63 0.11
CA LYS A 91 17.96 25.62 1.15
C LYS A 91 16.84 25.09 2.04
N ALA A 92 15.81 24.49 1.45
CA ALA A 92 14.71 23.82 2.13
C ALA A 92 15.18 22.64 3.01
N TRP A 93 16.10 21.82 2.52
CA TRP A 93 16.73 20.77 3.32
C TRP A 93 17.46 21.37 4.53
N ASN A 94 18.28 22.40 4.32
CA ASN A 94 19.01 23.04 5.41
C ASN A 94 18.06 23.67 6.45
N GLU A 95 16.97 24.29 6.01
CA GLU A 95 15.98 24.91 6.91
C GLU A 95 15.24 23.85 7.75
N SER A 96 14.81 22.74 7.13
CA SER A 96 13.97 21.73 7.78
C SER A 96 14.73 20.64 8.55
N MET A 97 15.93 20.27 8.10
CA MET A 97 16.69 19.13 8.65
C MET A 97 17.91 19.52 9.49
N HIS A 98 18.51 20.70 9.27
CA HIS A 98 19.83 21.01 9.83
C HIS A 98 19.89 20.96 11.36
N ALA A 99 18.89 21.48 12.07
CA ALA A 99 18.86 21.46 13.53
C ALA A 99 18.78 20.04 14.11
N ASP A 100 17.96 19.17 13.50
CA ASP A 100 17.78 17.80 13.93
C ASP A 100 18.99 16.92 13.60
N LEU A 101 19.65 17.17 12.48
CA LEU A 101 20.90 16.51 12.11
C LEU A 101 22.10 17.05 12.91
N ALA A 102 22.12 18.32 13.31
CA ALA A 102 23.14 18.84 14.22
C ALA A 102 23.05 18.16 15.60
N THR A 103 21.82 17.90 16.10
CA THR A 103 21.65 17.07 17.31
C THR A 103 22.00 15.59 17.09
N SER A 104 22.02 15.10 15.84
CA SER A 104 22.44 13.72 15.51
C SER A 104 23.91 13.44 15.77
N ALA A 105 24.77 14.46 15.83
CA ALA A 105 26.16 14.26 16.22
C ALA A 105 26.30 13.81 17.69
N ALA A 106 25.28 14.06 18.52
CA ALA A 106 25.23 13.65 19.93
C ALA A 106 24.45 12.34 20.16
N PHE A 107 23.67 11.86 19.19
CA PHE A 107 22.73 10.74 19.34
C PHE A 107 22.68 9.86 18.10
N GLY A 108 22.58 8.55 18.29
CA GLY A 108 22.51 7.59 17.20
C GLY A 108 21.23 7.66 16.39
N GLN A 109 21.18 8.49 15.33
CA GLN A 109 19.99 8.58 14.48
C GLN A 109 19.83 7.39 13.55
N LEU A 110 18.61 6.85 13.54
CA LEU A 110 18.20 5.75 12.65
C LEU A 110 17.39 6.31 11.48
N TYR A 111 16.44 7.17 11.79
CA TYR A 111 15.50 7.71 10.82
C TYR A 111 15.03 9.10 11.26
N THR A 112 15.07 10.05 10.33
CA THR A 112 14.46 11.37 10.51
C THR A 112 13.68 11.70 9.25
N GLY A 113 12.37 11.90 9.39
CA GLY A 113 11.49 12.44 8.37
C GLY A 113 11.04 13.84 8.76
N LYS A 114 11.09 14.80 7.83
CA LYS A 114 10.62 16.18 8.04
C LYS A 114 9.85 16.69 6.84
N THR A 115 8.69 17.29 7.10
CA THR A 115 7.97 18.13 6.13
C THR A 115 8.27 19.59 6.41
N MET A 116 7.90 20.46 5.47
CA MET A 116 7.96 21.91 5.63
C MET A 116 6.60 22.48 6.03
N SER A 117 6.64 23.60 6.72
CA SER A 117 5.47 24.44 7.04
C SER A 117 5.33 25.55 6.01
N VAL A 118 4.10 26.02 5.79
CA VAL A 118 3.82 27.20 4.94
C VAL A 118 4.48 28.49 5.44
N LEU A 119 4.98 28.48 6.68
CA LEU A 119 5.71 29.59 7.30
C LEU A 119 7.22 29.55 7.00
N ASP A 120 7.72 28.45 6.43
CA ASP A 120 9.13 28.30 6.10
C ASP A 120 9.49 29.13 4.87
N THR A 121 10.70 29.68 4.86
CA THR A 121 11.17 30.61 3.82
C THR A 121 11.25 29.91 2.46
N HIS A 122 11.63 28.64 2.44
CA HIS A 122 11.78 27.83 1.24
C HIS A 122 10.69 26.76 1.12
N TYR A 123 9.47 27.03 1.57
CA TYR A 123 8.36 26.08 1.58
C TYR A 123 8.14 25.38 0.23
N ILE A 124 8.16 24.05 0.25
CA ILE A 124 7.81 23.19 -0.89
C ILE A 124 6.57 22.37 -0.50
N PRO A 125 5.39 22.62 -1.10
CA PRO A 125 4.19 21.84 -0.82
C PRO A 125 4.34 20.38 -1.23
N ASN A 126 3.63 19.49 -0.53
CA ASN A 126 3.63 18.04 -0.78
C ASN A 126 5.03 17.40 -0.85
N HIS A 127 5.98 17.94 -0.09
CA HIS A 127 7.37 17.49 -0.05
C HIS A 127 7.81 17.20 1.38
N PHE A 128 8.54 16.11 1.54
CA PHE A 128 9.23 15.80 2.79
C PHE A 128 10.61 15.24 2.49
N PHE A 129 11.49 15.43 3.46
CA PHE A 129 12.84 14.94 3.45
C PHE A 129 12.97 13.74 4.37
N LEU A 130 13.86 12.82 4.01
CA LEU A 130 14.24 11.71 4.86
C LEU A 130 15.76 11.69 5.04
N ASN A 131 16.19 11.37 6.24
CA ASN A 131 17.56 10.96 6.54
C ASN A 131 17.51 9.59 7.19
N THR A 132 18.34 8.67 6.71
CA THR A 132 18.56 7.36 7.34
C THR A 132 19.98 7.30 7.87
N ASN A 133 20.19 6.63 9.00
CA ASN A 133 21.52 6.40 9.60
C ASN A 133 22.34 7.69 9.91
N GLY A 134 21.66 8.81 10.17
CA GLY A 134 22.29 10.07 10.61
C GLY A 134 23.16 10.74 9.54
N ALA A 135 24.05 11.63 9.98
CA ALA A 135 24.92 12.45 9.11
C ALA A 135 26.31 11.82 8.82
N GLY A 136 26.53 10.56 9.21
CA GLY A 136 27.82 9.85 9.06
C GLY A 136 28.01 9.19 7.69
N ALA A 137 29.15 8.51 7.48
CA ALA A 137 29.52 7.87 6.21
C ALA A 137 28.57 6.73 5.75
N GLY A 138 27.68 6.23 6.63
CA GLY A 138 26.63 5.27 6.32
C GLY A 138 25.23 5.87 6.19
N GLY A 139 25.09 7.20 6.34
CA GLY A 139 23.84 7.92 6.28
C GLY A 139 23.46 8.35 4.87
N ALA A 140 22.17 8.39 4.57
CA ALA A 140 21.66 8.80 3.25
C ALA A 140 20.54 9.83 3.38
N ASN A 141 20.62 10.85 2.54
CA ASN A 141 19.65 11.95 2.48
C ASN A 141 18.77 11.75 1.25
N TYR A 142 17.46 11.76 1.46
CA TYR A 142 16.47 11.58 0.42
C TYR A 142 15.51 12.76 0.36
N SER A 143 15.10 13.05 -0.86
CA SER A 143 14.06 14.01 -1.21
C SER A 143 12.88 13.22 -1.74
N CYS A 144 11.73 13.36 -1.07
CA CYS A 144 10.52 12.62 -1.39
C CYS A 144 9.39 13.60 -1.71
N HIS A 145 8.74 13.40 -2.84
CA HIS A 145 7.69 14.29 -3.31
C HIS A 145 6.49 13.50 -3.80
N MET A 146 5.30 14.08 -3.63
CA MET A 146 4.09 13.51 -4.21
C MET A 146 3.92 13.96 -5.67
N TRP A 147 3.60 13.02 -6.54
CA TRP A 147 3.41 13.22 -7.97
C TRP A 147 1.99 12.84 -8.38
N ASN A 148 1.46 13.55 -9.37
CA ASN A 148 0.39 13.01 -10.19
C ASN A 148 0.98 11.85 -11.01
N ALA A 149 0.36 10.67 -10.94
CA ALA A 149 0.84 9.49 -11.63
C ALA A 149 -0.30 8.74 -12.32
N SER A 150 0.03 8.14 -13.46
CA SER A 150 -0.84 7.21 -14.17
C SER A 150 -0.45 5.77 -13.83
N TYR A 151 -1.42 5.03 -13.31
CA TYR A 151 -1.29 3.62 -12.95
C TYR A 151 -1.96 2.76 -14.02
N THR A 152 -1.29 1.71 -14.45
CA THR A 152 -1.89 0.58 -15.17
C THR A 152 -1.71 -0.66 -14.32
N VAL A 153 -2.82 -1.30 -13.96
CA VAL A 153 -2.85 -2.39 -12.99
C VAL A 153 -3.60 -3.56 -13.57
N SER A 154 -2.98 -4.73 -13.54
CA SER A 154 -3.61 -5.98 -13.91
C SER A 154 -4.09 -6.71 -12.66
N PHE A 155 -5.38 -7.04 -12.67
CA PHE A 155 -6.07 -7.75 -11.62
C PHE A 155 -6.36 -9.17 -12.05
N LEU A 156 -6.05 -10.12 -11.17
CA LEU A 156 -6.32 -11.54 -11.37
C LEU A 156 -7.00 -12.09 -10.13
N SER A 157 -8.20 -12.62 -10.32
CA SER A 157 -8.97 -13.34 -9.32
C SER A 157 -8.95 -14.82 -9.63
N VAL A 158 -8.52 -15.63 -8.66
CA VAL A 158 -8.58 -17.10 -8.70
C VAL A 158 -9.38 -17.57 -7.50
N ASP A 159 -10.48 -18.27 -7.73
CA ASP A 159 -11.41 -18.75 -6.70
C ASP A 159 -11.89 -17.64 -5.74
N GLY A 160 -11.99 -16.41 -6.24
CA GLY A 160 -12.40 -15.22 -5.49
C GLY A 160 -11.27 -14.49 -4.76
N ALA A 161 -10.05 -15.03 -4.73
CA ALA A 161 -8.88 -14.35 -4.19
C ALA A 161 -8.30 -13.40 -5.25
N LEU A 162 -8.40 -12.10 -4.99
CA LEU A 162 -7.92 -11.07 -5.89
C LEU A 162 -6.45 -10.72 -5.64
N THR A 163 -5.66 -10.77 -6.70
CA THR A 163 -4.28 -10.28 -6.74
C THR A 163 -4.19 -9.11 -7.71
N SER A 164 -3.32 -8.15 -7.40
CA SER A 164 -3.12 -6.96 -8.22
C SER A 164 -1.63 -6.75 -8.46
N THR A 165 -1.30 -6.40 -9.69
CA THR A 165 0.08 -6.17 -10.14
C THR A 165 0.13 -4.88 -10.94
N ILE A 166 0.98 -3.95 -10.52
CA ILE A 166 1.21 -2.70 -11.26
C ILE A 166 2.09 -3.06 -12.47
N THR A 167 1.52 -2.97 -13.67
CA THR A 167 2.24 -3.27 -14.92
C THR A 167 2.93 -2.03 -15.49
N ALA A 168 2.36 -0.84 -15.26
CA ALA A 168 3.01 0.43 -15.58
C ALA A 168 2.68 1.51 -14.55
N LEU A 169 3.68 2.33 -14.24
CA LEU A 169 3.55 3.53 -13.40
C LEU A 169 4.33 4.68 -14.04
N ALA A 170 3.62 5.73 -14.45
CA ALA A 170 4.23 6.92 -15.04
C ALA A 170 3.96 8.14 -14.15
N HIS A 171 5.02 8.77 -13.64
CA HIS A 171 4.93 10.04 -12.92
C HIS A 171 4.81 11.16 -13.95
N THR A 172 3.67 11.87 -13.97
CA THR A 172 3.36 12.86 -15.00
C THR A 172 3.74 14.27 -14.61
N ALA A 173 3.44 14.69 -13.37
CA ALA A 173 3.75 16.03 -12.88
C ALA A 173 3.94 16.06 -11.35
N PRO A 174 4.87 16.87 -10.81
CA PRO A 174 5.00 17.09 -9.37
C PRO A 174 3.79 17.85 -8.83
N LEU A 175 3.27 17.47 -7.66
CA LEU A 175 2.13 18.14 -7.05
C LEU A 175 2.54 19.41 -6.31
N ARG A 176 1.71 20.44 -6.39
CA ARG A 176 1.94 21.73 -5.72
C ARG A 176 0.68 22.25 -5.05
N ILE A 177 0.09 21.42 -4.18
CA ILE A 177 -1.16 21.71 -3.50
C ILE A 177 -0.84 22.31 -2.13
N ASN A 178 -1.19 23.59 -1.95
CA ASN A 178 -1.02 24.26 -0.67
C ASN A 178 -2.19 23.93 0.27
N GLY A 179 -1.91 23.38 1.45
CA GLY A 179 -2.93 23.04 2.44
C GLY A 179 -3.52 24.22 3.22
N SER A 180 -3.07 25.46 2.99
CA SER A 180 -3.57 26.63 3.72
C SER A 180 -4.81 27.28 3.12
N GLY A 181 -5.25 26.86 1.93
CA GLY A 181 -6.41 27.44 1.23
C GLY A 181 -7.75 27.03 1.85
N VAL A 182 -8.81 27.75 1.46
CA VAL A 182 -10.20 27.37 1.76
C VAL A 182 -10.75 26.43 0.68
N SER A 183 -11.82 25.70 0.98
CA SER A 183 -12.37 24.65 0.12
C SER A 183 -12.64 25.08 -1.32
N THR A 184 -12.97 26.35 -1.56
CA THR A 184 -13.22 26.92 -2.89
C THR A 184 -11.97 27.17 -3.72
N ASP A 185 -10.79 27.15 -3.11
CA ASP A 185 -9.52 27.45 -3.79
C ASP A 185 -8.95 26.24 -4.54
N TYR A 186 -9.43 25.04 -4.22
CA TYR A 186 -8.91 23.78 -4.73
C TYR A 186 -9.65 23.34 -6.00
N ALA A 187 -8.90 22.89 -6.99
CA ALA A 187 -9.45 22.24 -8.16
C ALA A 187 -10.02 20.85 -7.80
N PRO A 188 -10.92 20.29 -8.64
CA PRO A 188 -11.49 18.96 -8.42
C PRO A 188 -10.39 17.90 -8.20
N GLY A 189 -10.49 17.16 -7.11
CA GLY A 189 -9.54 16.12 -6.73
C GLY A 189 -8.32 16.57 -5.91
N GLU A 190 -7.98 17.87 -5.88
CA GLU A 190 -6.81 18.35 -5.15
C GLU A 190 -6.92 18.13 -3.63
N ILE A 191 -8.12 18.32 -3.06
CA ILE A 191 -8.37 18.05 -1.63
C ILE A 191 -8.07 16.58 -1.29
N ALA A 192 -8.45 15.65 -2.16
CA ALA A 192 -8.19 14.23 -1.95
C ALA A 192 -6.69 13.91 -2.04
N TYR A 193 -5.98 14.51 -3.00
CA TYR A 193 -4.54 14.34 -3.18
C TYR A 193 -3.76 14.92 -2.01
N TRP A 194 -4.14 16.11 -1.54
CA TRP A 194 -3.57 16.72 -0.35
C TRP A 194 -3.83 15.86 0.90
N SER A 195 -5.05 15.35 1.07
CA SER A 195 -5.42 14.51 2.21
C SER A 195 -4.60 13.22 2.27
N LEU A 196 -4.40 12.57 1.12
CA LEU A 196 -3.54 11.39 0.99
C LEU A 196 -2.08 11.72 1.36
N TYR A 197 -1.56 12.84 0.88
CA TYR A 197 -0.23 13.30 1.26
C TYR A 197 -0.11 13.56 2.77
N SER A 198 -1.04 14.33 3.33
CA SER A 198 -1.04 14.73 4.74
C SER A 198 -1.08 13.50 5.66
N ALA A 199 -2.01 12.58 5.39
CA ALA A 199 -2.15 11.36 6.17
C ALA A 199 -0.96 10.38 6.01
N LEU A 200 -0.30 10.35 4.86
CA LEU A 200 0.97 9.63 4.69
C LEU A 200 2.11 10.32 5.42
N ALA A 201 2.18 11.65 5.36
CA ALA A 201 3.19 12.43 6.06
C ALA A 201 3.09 12.23 7.59
N ASP A 202 1.89 12.10 8.15
CA ASP A 202 1.69 11.79 9.58
C ASP A 202 2.32 10.46 10.02
N ILE A 203 2.49 9.50 9.09
CA ILE A 203 3.19 8.24 9.35
C ILE A 203 4.71 8.40 9.17
N LEU A 204 5.10 9.11 8.13
CA LEU A 204 6.48 9.16 7.63
C LEU A 204 7.34 10.24 8.32
N VAL A 205 6.74 11.34 8.75
CA VAL A 205 7.42 12.49 9.34
C VAL A 205 7.56 12.24 10.84
N THR A 206 8.68 11.63 11.22
CA THR A 206 9.00 11.34 12.62
C THR A 206 10.52 11.25 12.81
N ARG A 207 10.97 11.16 14.06
CA ARG A 207 12.39 11.00 14.41
C ARG A 207 12.55 9.77 15.30
N ILE A 208 13.42 8.87 14.88
CA ILE A 208 13.78 7.64 15.58
C ILE A 208 15.29 7.64 15.79
N TYR A 209 15.71 7.52 17.04
CA TYR A 209 17.11 7.63 17.42
C TYR A 209 17.38 6.94 18.76
N TYR A 210 18.64 6.63 19.03
CA TYR A 210 19.09 6.21 20.36
C TYR A 210 19.55 7.41 21.19
N GLY A 211 19.02 7.51 22.41
CA GLY A 211 19.49 8.48 23.40
C GLY A 211 20.88 8.15 23.95
N SER A 212 21.41 9.00 24.83
CA SER A 212 22.74 8.83 25.44
C SER A 212 22.87 7.58 26.32
N THR A 213 21.74 7.01 26.77
CA THR A 213 21.67 5.75 27.52
C THR A 213 21.41 4.54 26.63
N CYS A 214 21.46 4.71 25.30
CA CYS A 214 21.10 3.68 24.32
C CYS A 214 19.65 3.17 24.40
N SER A 215 18.75 3.98 24.95
CA SER A 215 17.31 3.75 24.86
C SER A 215 16.78 4.24 23.51
N LEU A 216 15.93 3.43 22.87
CA LEU A 216 15.26 3.78 21.62
C LEU A 216 14.18 4.85 21.87
N MET A 217 14.32 5.99 21.20
CA MET A 217 13.34 7.08 21.20
C MET A 217 12.50 7.01 19.92
N GLY A 218 11.20 7.28 20.04
CA GLY A 218 10.26 7.24 18.92
C GLY A 218 9.71 5.85 18.59
N ALA A 219 9.82 4.87 19.51
CA ALA A 219 9.28 3.52 19.34
C ALA A 219 7.75 3.48 19.20
N ASP A 220 7.05 4.51 19.67
CA ASP A 220 5.61 4.72 19.56
C ASP A 220 5.20 5.48 18.28
N ALA A 221 6.17 5.87 17.45
CA ALA A 221 5.90 6.59 16.22
C ALA A 221 5.05 5.77 15.25
N ALA A 222 4.18 6.45 14.50
CA ALA A 222 3.30 5.83 13.51
C ALA A 222 4.09 5.07 12.41
N LEU A 223 5.37 5.39 12.19
CA LEU A 223 6.25 4.65 11.29
C LEU A 223 6.35 3.14 11.65
N PHE A 224 6.29 2.79 12.94
CA PHE A 224 6.28 1.38 13.40
C PHE A 224 5.00 0.63 13.09
N ARG A 225 3.97 1.32 12.59
CA ARG A 225 2.79 0.66 12.01
C ARG A 225 3.04 0.17 10.59
N SER A 226 4.21 0.45 9.99
CA SER A 226 4.55 0.07 8.62
C SER A 226 5.68 -0.95 8.59
N GLY A 227 5.98 -1.47 7.39
CA GLY A 227 7.19 -2.27 7.15
C GLY A 227 8.49 -1.47 7.03
N ILE A 228 8.44 -0.13 7.04
CA ILE A 228 9.61 0.74 6.80
C ILE A 228 10.72 0.56 7.85
N PRO A 229 10.45 0.45 9.16
CA PRO A 229 11.49 0.25 10.16
C PRO A 229 12.28 -1.05 10.00
N ALA A 230 11.73 -2.04 9.29
CA ALA A 230 12.41 -3.30 9.01
C ALA A 230 13.40 -3.21 7.83
N CYS A 231 13.55 -2.04 7.21
CA CYS A 231 14.50 -1.86 6.13
C CYS A 231 15.95 -1.87 6.65
N PRO A 232 16.92 -2.36 5.85
CA PRO A 232 18.31 -2.51 6.29
C PRO A 232 18.95 -1.22 6.80
N GLU A 233 18.52 -0.05 6.28
CA GLU A 233 19.03 1.26 6.69
C GLU A 233 18.54 1.71 8.07
N ILE A 234 17.58 1.01 8.68
CA ILE A 234 17.11 1.29 10.05
C ILE A 234 17.45 0.12 10.97
N MET A 235 17.35 -1.10 10.46
CA MET A 235 17.46 -2.35 11.24
C MET A 235 18.91 -2.83 11.44
N SER A 236 19.94 -2.15 10.92
CA SER A 236 21.32 -2.62 11.06
C SER A 236 21.83 -2.50 12.50
N ASP A 237 22.58 -3.48 12.99
CA ASP A 237 23.12 -3.53 14.37
C ASP A 237 24.08 -2.37 14.72
N ASP A 238 24.64 -1.71 13.70
CA ASP A 238 25.49 -0.53 13.84
C ASP A 238 24.71 0.79 13.72
N ALA A 239 23.41 0.73 13.40
CA ALA A 239 22.57 1.92 13.25
C ALA A 239 22.45 2.59 14.63
N GLY A 240 23.09 3.74 14.76
CA GLY A 240 23.04 4.56 15.96
C GLY A 240 24.15 4.35 17.00
N GLY A 241 25.20 3.60 16.66
CA GLY A 241 26.47 3.65 17.43
C GLY A 241 26.41 3.13 18.87
N CYS A 242 25.35 2.40 19.24
CA CYS A 242 25.13 1.89 20.59
C CYS A 242 25.73 0.49 20.87
N GLY A 243 26.55 -0.03 19.95
CA GLY A 243 27.25 -1.32 20.09
C GLY A 243 26.34 -2.54 19.97
N THR A 244 26.95 -3.71 19.74
CA THR A 244 26.27 -5.01 19.64
C THR A 244 25.66 -5.39 20.99
N GLY A 245 24.37 -5.15 21.18
CA GLY A 245 23.65 -5.43 22.43
C GLY A 245 22.39 -4.59 22.65
N ALA A 246 22.19 -3.52 21.89
CA ALA A 246 20.94 -2.75 21.86
C ALA A 246 19.93 -3.33 20.83
N THR A 247 19.77 -4.66 20.78
CA THR A 247 18.89 -5.35 19.82
C THR A 247 17.41 -5.12 20.14
N SER A 248 16.92 -3.89 19.93
CA SER A 248 15.58 -3.46 20.33
C SER A 248 14.48 -3.75 19.31
N PHE A 249 14.81 -4.39 18.17
CA PHE A 249 13.83 -4.74 17.13
C PHE A 249 13.58 -6.24 17.02
N GLU A 250 14.37 -7.07 17.69
CA GLU A 250 14.22 -8.52 17.67
C GLU A 250 12.84 -8.92 18.24
N GLY A 251 12.05 -9.64 17.44
CA GLY A 251 10.70 -10.09 17.79
C GLY A 251 9.57 -9.10 17.48
N ILE A 252 9.88 -7.84 17.15
CA ILE A 252 8.90 -6.82 16.71
C ILE A 252 8.95 -6.67 15.19
N LEU A 253 10.16 -6.60 14.63
CA LEU A 253 10.40 -6.45 13.22
C LEU A 253 11.00 -7.73 12.64
N SER A 254 10.78 -7.94 11.35
CA SER A 254 11.37 -9.05 10.62
C SER A 254 11.80 -8.57 9.24
N PRO A 255 12.93 -9.08 8.69
CA PRO A 255 13.46 -8.61 7.40
C PRO A 255 12.43 -8.67 6.24
N TRP A 256 11.50 -9.63 6.28
CA TRP A 256 10.46 -9.79 5.26
C TRP A 256 9.48 -8.60 5.19
N MET A 257 9.38 -7.80 6.25
CA MET A 257 8.45 -6.67 6.33
C MET A 257 8.88 -5.51 5.41
N CYS A 258 10.19 -5.34 5.13
CA CYS A 258 10.68 -4.40 4.13
C CYS A 258 10.87 -5.08 2.76
N ARG A 259 9.76 -5.38 2.08
CA ARG A 259 9.76 -6.07 0.76
C ARG A 259 10.50 -5.28 -0.32
N ALA A 260 10.42 -3.95 -0.27
CA ALA A 260 11.07 -3.05 -1.20
C ALA A 260 12.61 -3.02 -1.07
N GLY A 261 13.13 -3.50 0.07
CA GLY A 261 14.56 -3.63 0.37
C GLY A 261 15.28 -2.35 0.78
N SER A 262 14.64 -1.19 0.70
CA SER A 262 15.20 0.10 1.14
C SER A 262 14.11 1.04 1.65
N VAL A 263 14.46 1.94 2.56
CA VAL A 263 13.54 2.95 3.11
C VAL A 263 12.83 3.78 2.01
N PRO A 264 13.53 4.42 1.05
CA PRO A 264 12.84 5.21 0.03
C PRO A 264 11.89 4.36 -0.82
N ARG A 265 12.26 3.12 -1.16
CA ARG A 265 11.39 2.24 -1.95
C ARG A 265 10.19 1.74 -1.14
N ALA A 266 10.35 1.49 0.15
CA ALA A 266 9.26 1.09 1.03
C ALA A 266 8.24 2.24 1.21
N VAL A 267 8.71 3.48 1.25
CA VAL A 267 7.84 4.68 1.23
C VAL A 267 7.05 4.78 -0.08
N GLU A 268 7.71 4.58 -1.23
CA GLU A 268 7.02 4.54 -2.52
C GLU A 268 5.99 3.41 -2.58
N GLU A 269 6.37 2.20 -2.14
CA GLU A 269 5.48 1.03 -2.08
C GLU A 269 4.26 1.28 -1.19
N LEU A 270 4.44 1.88 -0.01
CA LEU A 270 3.35 2.25 0.88
C LEU A 270 2.37 3.21 0.18
N SER A 271 2.88 4.23 -0.52
CA SER A 271 2.02 5.17 -1.24
C SER A 271 1.21 4.49 -2.35
N ARG A 272 1.82 3.56 -3.09
CA ARG A 272 1.16 2.78 -4.15
C ARG A 272 0.12 1.84 -3.58
N ASN A 273 0.44 1.17 -2.47
CA ASN A 273 -0.48 0.28 -1.78
C ASN A 273 -1.69 1.05 -1.27
N VAL A 274 -1.50 2.24 -0.70
CA VAL A 274 -2.59 3.12 -0.26
C VAL A 274 -3.49 3.51 -1.44
N SER A 275 -2.90 3.97 -2.55
CA SER A 275 -3.67 4.35 -3.75
C SER A 275 -4.50 3.19 -4.31
N LEU A 276 -3.99 1.96 -4.25
CA LEU A 276 -4.73 0.76 -4.65
C LEU A 276 -5.78 0.33 -3.62
N SER A 277 -5.49 0.47 -2.33
CA SER A 277 -6.41 0.18 -1.23
C SER A 277 -7.66 1.08 -1.26
N LEU A 278 -7.63 2.22 -1.93
CA LEU A 278 -8.84 3.03 -2.15
C LEU A 278 -9.96 2.24 -2.85
N LEU A 279 -9.60 1.26 -3.68
CA LEU A 279 -10.53 0.36 -4.38
C LEU A 279 -11.35 -0.52 -3.41
N SER A 280 -10.87 -0.73 -2.20
CA SER A 280 -11.58 -1.52 -1.18
C SER A 280 -12.65 -0.73 -0.43
N SER A 281 -12.72 0.59 -0.63
CA SER A 281 -13.63 1.47 0.10
C SER A 281 -14.70 2.03 -0.82
N ALA A 282 -15.97 1.84 -0.46
CA ALA A 282 -17.10 2.46 -1.15
C ALA A 282 -17.12 4.00 -1.01
N LEU A 283 -16.38 4.58 -0.04
CA LEU A 283 -16.26 6.02 0.13
C LEU A 283 -15.27 6.65 -0.87
N PHE A 284 -14.25 5.90 -1.27
CA PHE A 284 -13.11 6.39 -2.06
C PHE A 284 -13.03 5.77 -3.46
N SER A 285 -13.95 4.86 -3.79
CA SER A 285 -14.04 4.26 -5.11
C SER A 285 -15.42 4.45 -5.71
N ASN A 286 -15.47 4.47 -7.04
CA ASN A 286 -16.70 4.48 -7.83
C ASN A 286 -16.63 3.39 -8.90
N GLY A 287 -17.77 2.90 -9.35
CA GLY A 287 -17.86 1.86 -10.37
C GLY A 287 -17.55 2.41 -11.76
N THR A 288 -16.60 1.79 -12.45
CA THR A 288 -16.29 2.06 -13.86
C THR A 288 -16.46 0.81 -14.72
N SER A 289 -16.74 0.97 -16.01
CA SER A 289 -16.85 -0.18 -16.93
C SER A 289 -15.46 -0.59 -17.39
N ALA A 290 -15.13 -1.87 -17.21
CA ALA A 290 -13.91 -2.47 -17.75
C ALA A 290 -14.21 -3.79 -18.48
N ASP A 291 -13.31 -4.15 -19.39
CA ASP A 291 -13.31 -5.42 -20.08
C ASP A 291 -12.77 -6.50 -19.15
N VAL A 292 -13.69 -7.34 -18.67
CA VAL A 292 -13.39 -8.41 -17.71
C VAL A 292 -13.49 -9.75 -18.41
N LEU A 293 -12.39 -10.49 -18.42
CA LEU A 293 -12.35 -11.87 -18.87
C LEU A 293 -12.76 -12.76 -17.70
N VAL A 294 -13.83 -13.54 -17.86
CA VAL A 294 -14.32 -14.47 -16.83
C VAL A 294 -14.11 -15.89 -17.33
N ALA A 295 -13.39 -16.70 -16.54
CA ALA A 295 -13.24 -18.12 -16.78
C ALA A 295 -14.28 -18.88 -15.96
N ALA A 296 -15.19 -19.59 -16.62
CA ALA A 296 -16.13 -20.48 -15.96
C ALA A 296 -15.70 -21.94 -16.15
N PRO A 297 -15.76 -22.80 -15.12
CA PRO A 297 -15.56 -24.22 -15.32
C PRO A 297 -16.65 -24.76 -16.26
N GLN A 298 -16.25 -25.33 -17.39
CA GLN A 298 -17.15 -26.05 -18.28
C GLN A 298 -17.06 -27.54 -17.95
N ASN A 299 -18.14 -28.10 -17.40
CA ASN A 299 -18.27 -29.53 -17.22
C ASN A 299 -18.52 -30.17 -18.60
N TYR A 300 -17.47 -30.74 -19.20
CA TYR A 300 -17.63 -31.57 -20.38
C TYR A 300 -18.16 -32.94 -19.97
N TYR A 301 -19.48 -33.12 -20.02
CA TYR A 301 -20.09 -34.45 -19.90
C TYR A 301 -19.91 -35.21 -21.21
N VAL A 302 -18.88 -36.06 -21.27
CA VAL A 302 -18.74 -37.02 -22.37
C VAL A 302 -19.70 -38.17 -22.13
N TYR A 303 -20.86 -38.12 -22.78
CA TYR A 303 -21.82 -39.22 -22.75
C TYR A 303 -21.30 -40.41 -23.55
N ASN A 304 -20.88 -41.47 -22.86
CA ASN A 304 -20.50 -42.73 -23.50
C ASN A 304 -21.65 -43.75 -23.40
N TRP A 305 -22.44 -43.82 -24.47
CA TRP A 305 -23.61 -44.71 -24.55
C TRP A 305 -23.24 -46.20 -24.36
N ARG A 306 -22.02 -46.61 -24.72
CA ARG A 306 -21.58 -48.01 -24.54
C ARG A 306 -21.45 -48.36 -23.08
N ASN A 307 -20.86 -47.48 -22.26
CA ASN A 307 -20.74 -47.67 -20.82
C ASN A 307 -22.10 -47.74 -20.13
N LEU A 308 -23.05 -46.89 -20.56
CA LEU A 308 -24.42 -46.93 -20.09
C LEU A 308 -25.07 -48.28 -20.43
N LEU A 309 -24.93 -48.74 -21.68
CA LEU A 309 -25.49 -50.01 -22.14
C LEU A 309 -24.89 -51.22 -21.41
N TYR A 310 -23.57 -51.21 -21.16
CA TYR A 310 -22.92 -52.24 -20.34
C TYR A 310 -23.45 -52.26 -18.90
N ALA A 311 -23.67 -51.11 -18.28
CA ALA A 311 -24.23 -51.03 -16.94
C ALA A 311 -25.67 -51.58 -16.87
N TYR A 312 -26.52 -51.24 -17.84
CA TYR A 312 -27.88 -51.79 -17.93
C TYR A 312 -27.90 -53.29 -18.18
N LEU A 313 -27.06 -53.79 -19.10
CA LEU A 313 -26.95 -55.23 -19.36
C LEU A 313 -26.46 -55.99 -18.11
N ALA A 314 -25.45 -55.47 -17.41
CA ALA A 314 -24.96 -56.07 -16.17
C ALA A 314 -26.04 -56.12 -15.09
N ALA A 315 -26.81 -55.05 -14.92
CA ALA A 315 -27.93 -55.00 -13.97
C ALA A 315 -29.02 -56.03 -14.29
N VAL A 316 -29.37 -56.21 -15.57
CA VAL A 316 -30.33 -57.22 -16.02
C VAL A 316 -29.82 -58.63 -15.72
N VAL A 317 -28.54 -58.92 -15.99
CA VAL A 317 -27.93 -60.22 -15.70
C VAL A 317 -27.94 -60.52 -14.20
N VAL A 318 -27.60 -59.54 -13.35
CA VAL A 318 -27.65 -59.71 -11.89
C VAL A 318 -29.08 -59.93 -11.39
N ALA A 319 -30.05 -59.16 -11.88
CA ALA A 319 -31.45 -59.32 -11.50
C ALA A 319 -32.01 -60.70 -11.88
N LEU A 320 -31.63 -61.21 -13.06
CA LEU A 320 -32.05 -62.54 -13.52
C LEU A 320 -31.36 -63.66 -12.72
N THR A 321 -30.07 -63.54 -12.43
CA THR A 321 -29.33 -64.55 -11.64
C THR A 321 -29.80 -64.61 -10.19
N GLN A 322 -30.21 -63.49 -9.58
CA GLN A 322 -30.81 -63.50 -8.24
C GLN A 322 -32.20 -64.14 -8.20
N ARG A 323 -33.01 -63.99 -9.26
CA ARG A 323 -34.31 -64.70 -9.36
C ARG A 323 -34.17 -66.20 -9.60
N CYS A 324 -33.06 -66.66 -10.18
CA CYS A 324 -32.83 -68.09 -10.42
C CYS A 324 -32.21 -68.85 -9.24
N LYS A 325 -31.80 -68.17 -8.16
CA LYS A 325 -31.32 -68.82 -6.94
C LYS A 325 -32.51 -69.30 -6.11
N LYS A 326 -33.09 -70.44 -6.50
CA LYS A 326 -34.08 -71.17 -5.67
C LYS A 326 -33.52 -71.38 -4.26
N PRO A 327 -34.29 -71.14 -3.18
CA PRO A 327 -33.89 -71.56 -1.84
C PRO A 327 -33.74 -73.08 -1.84
N LYS A 328 -32.55 -73.58 -1.44
CA LYS A 328 -32.38 -75.00 -1.13
C LYS A 328 -33.17 -75.28 0.14
N GLU A 329 -34.22 -76.08 0.03
CA GLU A 329 -34.90 -76.70 1.17
C GLU A 329 -33.89 -77.46 2.03
N GLN A 330 -33.96 -77.19 3.33
CA GLN A 330 -33.16 -77.79 4.38
C GLN A 330 -33.84 -79.10 4.79
N PRO A 331 -33.17 -80.27 4.75
CA PRO A 331 -33.82 -81.53 5.10
C PRO A 331 -33.92 -81.67 6.62
N THR A 332 -35.16 -81.80 7.10
CA THR A 332 -35.54 -82.23 8.45
C THR A 332 -35.19 -83.70 8.63
N THR A 333 -34.22 -84.00 9.50
CA THR A 333 -34.03 -85.32 10.09
C THR A 333 -34.51 -85.31 11.54
N GLN A 334 -35.60 -86.05 11.79
CA GLN A 334 -36.03 -86.62 13.07
C GLN A 334 -36.12 -88.15 12.84
N PRO A 335 -35.84 -89.00 13.84
CA PRO A 335 -36.67 -89.10 15.05
C PRO A 335 -35.99 -88.64 16.35
#